data_AF-A0A9D7EQE4-F1
#
_entry.id   AF-A0A9D7EQE4-F1
#
_cell.length_a   1.000
_cell.length_b   1.000
_cell.length_c   1.000
_cell.angle_alpha   90.00
_cell.angle_beta   90.00
_cell.angle_gamma   90.00
#
_symmetry.space_group_name_H-M   'P 1'
#
loop_
_entity.id
_entity.type
_entity.pdbx_description
1 polymer ?
#
loop_
_entity_poly.entity_id
_entity_poly.type
_entity_poly.pdbx_seq_one_letter_code
_entity_poly.pdbx_strand_id
1 'polypeptide(L)'
;MIPLFFLSCKKNGADIIPPPPPVYTPIKLNSSSFTIGNLAKGILDTFQLNFNKRVDVNHIILISNYCLPDLRYSLSNNGTTIKFYNLLCARLGNDYQFEFLVHDQDGKTFKDTVAFSYYSRKLPIEGVIMNYVVTNDNNYCWVVTSAPNQIYCIGLEDTNYIRKYSLNFKPAKIVINPYNQKFYILNYPFYTTDIDKVYIMNPANGIIEKTIAIPHDQYDNPLHHLAVYDLDFGYNGYGVVVTGKVVYGNTRWRILDSRFNDTIYAHPDWISSINGGFAF
;
A
#
# COMPACT_ATOMS: atom_id res chain seq x y z
N MET A 1 -92.08 -12.14 48.10
CA MET A 1 -91.39 -13.30 47.49
C MET A 1 -91.03 -12.90 46.07
N ILE A 2 -89.78 -12.49 45.84
CA ILE A 2 -89.29 -11.90 44.57
C ILE A 2 -88.59 -13.02 43.79
N PRO A 3 -88.88 -13.26 42.50
CA PRO A 3 -88.21 -14.31 41.76
C PRO A 3 -86.79 -13.85 41.37
N LEU A 4 -85.79 -14.67 41.72
CA LEU A 4 -84.44 -14.55 41.18
C LEU A 4 -84.46 -14.96 39.70
N PHE A 5 -84.16 -14.01 38.82
CA PHE A 5 -83.76 -14.31 37.46
C PHE A 5 -82.31 -14.79 37.44
N PHE A 6 -82.09 -16.06 37.11
CA PHE A 6 -80.78 -16.58 36.76
C PHE A 6 -80.37 -16.00 35.38
N LEU A 7 -79.53 -14.96 35.40
CA LEU A 7 -78.78 -14.53 34.22
C LEU A 7 -77.75 -15.62 33.88
N SER A 8 -78.10 -16.45 32.89
CA SER A 8 -77.18 -17.36 32.24
C SER A 8 -76.10 -16.53 31.51
N CYS A 9 -74.89 -16.49 32.06
CA CYS A 9 -73.71 -16.02 31.35
C CYS A 9 -73.39 -17.02 30.23
N LYS A 10 -73.93 -16.79 29.03
CA LYS A 10 -73.41 -17.40 27.81
C LYS A 10 -71.97 -16.92 27.63
N LYS A 11 -71.02 -17.85 27.69
CA LYS A 11 -69.61 -17.67 27.33
C LYS A 11 -69.53 -17.44 25.82
N ASN A 12 -69.75 -16.20 25.41
CA ASN A 12 -69.54 -15.75 24.03
C ASN A 12 -68.05 -15.48 23.82
N GLY A 13 -67.49 -16.09 22.79
CA GLY A 13 -66.12 -15.86 22.34
C GLY A 13 -65.13 -16.82 22.96
N ALA A 14 -64.54 -17.69 22.14
CA ALA A 14 -63.22 -18.19 22.45
C ALA A 14 -62.32 -16.97 22.62
N ASP A 15 -61.67 -16.84 23.78
CA ASP A 15 -60.59 -15.87 23.99
C ASP A 15 -59.53 -16.16 22.92
N ILE A 16 -59.55 -15.39 21.84
CA ILE A 16 -58.46 -15.39 20.87
C ILE A 16 -57.33 -14.70 21.62
N ILE A 17 -56.48 -15.50 22.25
CA ILE A 17 -55.24 -15.01 22.84
C ILE A 17 -54.52 -14.28 21.70
N PRO A 18 -54.27 -12.97 21.81
CA PRO A 18 -53.55 -12.25 20.77
C PRO A 18 -52.22 -12.99 20.56
N PRO A 19 -51.79 -13.20 19.30
CA PRO A 19 -50.54 -13.88 19.03
C PRO A 19 -49.44 -13.21 19.87
N PRO A 20 -48.53 -13.99 20.47
CA PRO A 20 -47.46 -13.43 21.28
C PRO A 20 -46.75 -12.35 20.46
N PRO A 21 -46.41 -11.20 21.08
CA PRO A 21 -45.78 -10.11 20.37
C PRO A 21 -44.56 -10.67 19.61
N PRO A 22 -44.38 -10.27 18.34
CA PRO A 22 -43.27 -10.76 17.53
C PRO A 22 -41.97 -10.58 18.29
N VAL A 23 -41.18 -11.65 18.36
CA VAL A 23 -39.91 -11.66 19.11
C VAL A 23 -39.00 -10.60 18.53
N TYR A 24 -38.75 -9.56 19.31
CA TYR A 24 -37.88 -8.47 18.89
C TYR A 24 -36.46 -8.99 18.68
N THR A 25 -35.98 -8.90 17.44
CA THR A 25 -34.60 -9.20 17.09
C THR A 25 -33.84 -7.88 16.89
N PRO A 26 -32.78 -7.59 17.67
CA PRO A 26 -32.01 -6.36 17.50
C PRO A 26 -31.30 -6.32 16.14
N ILE A 27 -31.07 -5.11 15.63
CA ILE A 27 -30.22 -4.91 14.44
C ILE A 27 -28.82 -5.44 14.76
N LYS A 28 -28.26 -6.20 13.83
CA LYS A 28 -26.91 -6.74 13.92
C LYS A 28 -26.25 -6.72 12.54
N LEU A 29 -24.99 -6.26 12.50
CA LEU A 29 -24.13 -6.46 11.34
C LEU A 29 -23.68 -7.93 11.32
N ASN A 30 -24.06 -8.66 10.27
CA ASN A 30 -23.67 -10.05 10.07
C ASN A 30 -22.27 -10.16 9.45
N SER A 31 -21.99 -9.32 8.45
CA SER A 31 -20.70 -9.33 7.76
C SER A 31 -20.45 -8.01 7.03
N SER A 32 -19.20 -7.77 6.68
CA SER A 32 -18.78 -6.70 5.79
C SER A 32 -17.80 -7.23 4.75
N SER A 33 -17.77 -6.60 3.58
CA SER A 33 -16.82 -6.94 2.52
C SER A 33 -16.40 -5.72 1.73
N PHE A 34 -15.25 -5.82 1.08
CA PHE A 34 -14.66 -4.78 0.25
C PHE A 34 -14.14 -5.39 -1.05
N THR A 35 -14.35 -4.68 -2.15
CA THR A 35 -13.86 -5.03 -3.48
C THR A 35 -13.18 -3.82 -4.08
N ILE A 36 -11.89 -3.96 -4.36
CA ILE A 36 -11.09 -2.95 -5.03
C ILE A 36 -11.58 -2.81 -6.48
N GLY A 37 -11.81 -1.59 -6.91
CA GLY A 37 -12.24 -1.24 -8.25
C GLY A 37 -11.11 -1.28 -9.27
N ASN A 38 -11.46 -0.93 -10.50
CA ASN A 38 -10.53 -0.72 -11.59
C ASN A 38 -11.00 0.50 -12.38
N LEU A 39 -10.41 1.66 -12.08
CA LEU A 39 -10.78 2.93 -12.69
C LEU A 39 -10.58 2.93 -14.21
N ALA A 40 -9.55 2.24 -14.72
CA ALA A 40 -9.32 2.09 -16.16
C ALA A 40 -10.45 1.33 -16.87
N LYS A 41 -11.18 0.49 -16.13
CA LYS A 41 -12.38 -0.22 -16.61
C LYS A 41 -13.69 0.44 -16.17
N GLY A 42 -13.65 1.62 -15.55
CA GLY A 42 -14.82 2.29 -14.99
C GLY A 42 -15.47 1.56 -13.81
N ILE A 43 -14.74 0.66 -13.15
CA ILE A 43 -15.22 -0.10 -11.99
C ILE A 43 -14.80 0.65 -10.72
N LEU A 44 -15.76 1.05 -9.90
CA LEU A 44 -15.50 1.75 -8.63
C LEU A 44 -15.22 0.78 -7.49
N ASP A 45 -14.41 1.23 -6.53
CA ASP A 45 -14.27 0.60 -5.22
C ASP A 45 -15.64 0.43 -4.58
N THR A 46 -15.89 -0.75 -4.02
CA THR A 46 -17.20 -1.10 -3.45
C THR A 46 -17.03 -1.69 -2.06
N PHE A 47 -17.77 -1.14 -1.11
CA PHE A 47 -17.90 -1.64 0.26
C PHE A 47 -19.32 -2.18 0.46
N GLN A 48 -19.46 -3.24 1.26
CA GLN A 48 -20.75 -3.83 1.59
C GLN A 48 -20.87 -4.11 3.07
N LEU A 49 -22.06 -3.83 3.61
CA LEU A 49 -22.49 -4.18 4.97
C LEU A 49 -23.75 -5.03 4.87
N ASN A 50 -23.73 -6.21 5.48
CA ASN A 50 -24.87 -7.14 5.48
C ASN A 50 -25.46 -7.24 6.88
N PHE A 51 -26.75 -6.98 7.01
CA PHE A 51 -27.48 -6.98 8.28
C PHE A 51 -28.39 -8.19 8.41
N ASN A 52 -28.73 -8.55 9.64
CA ASN A 52 -29.67 -9.63 9.94
C ASN A 52 -31.13 -9.33 9.58
N LYS A 53 -31.46 -8.07 9.35
CA LYS A 53 -32.79 -7.60 8.96
C LYS A 53 -32.70 -6.34 8.12
N ARG A 54 -33.83 -5.91 7.56
CA ARG A 54 -33.92 -4.70 6.75
C ARG A 54 -33.55 -3.47 7.59
N VAL A 55 -32.73 -2.59 7.02
CA VAL A 55 -32.30 -1.33 7.63
C VAL A 55 -32.40 -0.18 6.63
N ASP A 56 -32.57 1.03 7.14
CA ASP A 56 -32.41 2.29 6.42
C ASP A 56 -31.19 3.04 6.98
N VAL A 57 -30.51 3.80 6.11
CA VAL A 57 -29.23 4.44 6.43
C VAL A 57 -29.47 5.86 6.92
N ASN A 58 -29.00 6.18 8.12
CA ASN A 58 -28.92 7.56 8.58
C ASN A 58 -27.65 8.21 8.04
N HIS A 59 -26.49 7.60 8.32
CA HIS A 59 -25.21 8.07 7.79
C HIS A 59 -24.17 6.95 7.70
N ILE A 60 -23.22 7.15 6.80
CA ILE A 60 -21.96 6.41 6.69
C ILE A 60 -20.89 7.47 6.51
N ILE A 61 -19.95 7.53 7.45
CA ILE A 61 -18.88 8.54 7.45
C ILE A 61 -17.53 7.85 7.57
N LEU A 62 -16.55 8.35 6.83
CA LEU A 62 -15.16 7.95 7.01
C LEU A 62 -14.60 8.67 8.25
N ILE A 63 -14.02 7.93 9.18
CA ILE A 63 -13.29 8.49 10.31
C ILE A 63 -11.88 8.84 9.82
N SER A 64 -11.71 10.03 9.24
CA SER A 64 -10.42 10.53 8.76
C SER A 64 -10.34 12.05 8.79
N ASN A 65 -9.18 12.59 9.17
CA ASN A 65 -8.90 14.03 9.10
C ASN A 65 -8.36 14.48 7.73
N TYR A 66 -8.06 13.54 6.82
CA TYR A 66 -7.34 13.81 5.58
C TYR A 66 -8.13 13.46 4.32
N CYS A 67 -9.28 12.81 4.47
CA CYS A 67 -10.09 12.30 3.37
C CYS A 67 -11.56 12.60 3.66
N LEU A 68 -12.17 13.44 2.82
CA LEU A 68 -13.59 13.81 2.89
C LEU A 68 -14.30 13.26 1.65
N PRO A 69 -14.66 11.97 1.65
CA PRO A 69 -15.29 11.36 0.48
C PRO A 69 -16.75 11.80 0.31
N ASP A 70 -17.16 12.00 -0.95
CA ASP A 70 -18.58 12.06 -1.35
C ASP A 70 -19.13 10.63 -1.46
N LEU A 71 -19.32 9.97 -0.31
CA LEU A 71 -19.78 8.59 -0.27
C LEU A 71 -21.20 8.50 -0.82
N ARG A 72 -21.38 7.58 -1.78
CA ARG A 72 -22.69 7.21 -2.28
C ARG A 72 -23.03 5.82 -1.81
N TYR A 73 -24.31 5.56 -1.60
CA TYR A 73 -24.78 4.23 -1.21
C TYR A 73 -26.04 3.82 -1.95
N SER A 74 -26.31 2.52 -1.90
CA SER A 74 -27.51 1.88 -2.43
C SER A 74 -27.87 0.71 -1.54
N LEU A 75 -29.17 0.44 -1.40
CA LEU A 75 -29.70 -0.72 -0.69
C LEU A 75 -29.99 -1.86 -1.68
N SER A 76 -29.75 -3.10 -1.26
CA SER A 76 -30.05 -4.31 -2.02
C SER A 76 -30.52 -5.43 -1.09
N ASN A 77 -30.88 -6.59 -1.64
CA ASN A 77 -31.37 -7.75 -0.87
C ASN A 77 -32.54 -7.40 0.06
N ASN A 78 -33.56 -6.72 -0.46
CA ASN A 78 -34.70 -6.22 0.32
C ASN A 78 -34.29 -5.29 1.50
N GLY A 79 -33.19 -4.55 1.35
CA GLY A 79 -32.70 -3.58 2.32
C GLY A 79 -31.88 -4.19 3.46
N THR A 80 -31.44 -5.44 3.34
CA THR A 80 -30.52 -6.07 4.30
C THR A 80 -29.05 -5.82 3.96
N THR A 81 -28.76 -5.39 2.73
CA THR A 81 -27.39 -5.11 2.28
C THR A 81 -27.25 -3.65 1.89
N ILE A 82 -26.35 -2.93 2.56
CA ILE A 82 -25.90 -1.60 2.16
C ILE A 82 -24.65 -1.77 1.30
N LYS A 83 -24.67 -1.24 0.08
CA LYS A 83 -23.49 -1.08 -0.77
C LYS A 83 -23.12 0.39 -0.81
N PHE A 84 -21.88 0.75 -0.48
CA PHE A 84 -21.39 2.12 -0.60
C PHE A 84 -20.05 2.17 -1.33
N TYR A 85 -19.73 3.33 -1.91
CA TYR A 85 -18.62 3.50 -2.85
C TYR A 85 -18.18 4.98 -2.92
N ASN A 86 -17.23 5.27 -3.82
CA ASN A 86 -16.70 6.62 -4.10
C ASN A 86 -15.70 7.17 -3.07
N LEU A 87 -14.82 6.31 -2.53
CA LEU A 87 -13.70 6.72 -1.67
C LEU A 87 -12.52 7.23 -2.53
N LEU A 88 -12.68 8.38 -3.19
CA LEU A 88 -11.69 8.88 -4.17
C LEU A 88 -10.33 9.28 -3.58
N CYS A 89 -10.29 9.57 -2.27
CA CYS A 89 -9.04 9.86 -1.55
C CYS A 89 -8.36 8.62 -0.97
N ALA A 90 -8.84 7.42 -1.30
CA ALA A 90 -8.17 6.18 -0.94
C ALA A 90 -6.81 6.05 -1.62
N ARG A 91 -5.88 5.38 -0.94
CA ARG A 91 -4.57 4.98 -1.44
C ARG A 91 -4.32 3.53 -1.03
N LEU A 92 -3.73 2.75 -1.93
CA LEU A 92 -3.29 1.39 -1.64
C LEU A 92 -2.37 1.37 -0.41
N GLY A 93 -2.43 0.28 0.35
CA GLY A 93 -1.59 0.07 1.54
C GLY A 93 -2.09 0.71 2.84
N ASN A 94 -3.31 1.28 2.86
CA ASN A 94 -3.89 1.90 4.05
C ASN A 94 -5.15 1.19 4.54
N ASP A 95 -5.46 1.41 5.82
CA ASP A 95 -6.71 1.01 6.45
C ASP A 95 -7.67 2.20 6.52
N TYR A 96 -8.94 1.96 6.23
CA TYR A 96 -10.00 2.97 6.25
C TYR A 96 -11.10 2.54 7.20
N GLN A 97 -11.30 3.32 8.26
CA GLN A 97 -12.34 3.08 9.26
C GLN A 97 -13.56 3.95 8.96
N PHE A 98 -14.73 3.32 8.93
CA PHE A 98 -16.01 3.97 8.72
C PHE A 98 -16.87 3.80 9.96
N GLU A 99 -17.60 4.86 10.31
CA GLU A 99 -18.73 4.79 11.23
C GLU A 99 -20.01 4.75 10.41
N PHE A 100 -20.97 3.93 10.84
CA PHE A 100 -22.31 3.93 10.27
C PHE A 100 -23.38 3.99 11.36
N LEU A 101 -24.49 4.63 11.02
CA LEU A 101 -25.71 4.67 11.81
C LEU A 101 -26.88 4.27 10.90
N VAL A 102 -27.62 3.27 11.34
CA VAL A 102 -28.78 2.73 10.63
C VAL A 102 -29.96 2.61 11.58
N HIS A 103 -31.17 2.49 11.03
CA HIS A 103 -32.37 2.18 11.80
C HIS A 103 -33.22 1.10 11.13
N ASP A 104 -34.07 0.43 11.91
CA ASP A 104 -35.07 -0.50 11.41
C ASP A 104 -36.43 0.16 11.18
N GLN A 105 -37.41 -0.62 10.74
CA GLN A 105 -38.78 -0.15 10.47
C GLN A 105 -39.52 0.34 11.72
N ASP A 106 -39.05 -0.04 12.92
CA ASP A 106 -39.61 0.41 14.20
C ASP A 106 -38.89 1.68 14.71
N GLY A 107 -37.94 2.23 13.93
CA GLY A 107 -37.16 3.42 14.26
C GLY A 107 -36.03 3.16 15.27
N LYS A 108 -35.72 1.90 15.61
CA LYS A 108 -34.61 1.59 16.51
C LYS A 108 -33.29 1.73 15.78
N THR A 109 -32.33 2.38 16.41
CA THR A 109 -31.03 2.69 15.79
C THR A 109 -29.95 1.70 16.17
N PHE A 110 -28.99 1.49 15.27
CA PHE A 110 -27.76 0.75 15.52
C PHE A 110 -26.58 1.53 14.95
N LYS A 111 -25.58 1.76 15.81
CA LYS A 111 -24.37 2.52 15.52
C LYS A 111 -23.15 1.65 15.75
N ASP A 112 -22.24 1.58 14.79
CA ASP A 112 -21.00 0.83 14.93
C ASP A 112 -19.92 1.36 13.96
N THR A 113 -18.72 0.79 14.04
CA THR A 113 -17.62 1.06 13.12
C THR A 113 -17.13 -0.20 12.42
N VAL A 114 -16.56 -0.02 11.23
CA VAL A 114 -16.00 -1.09 10.41
C VAL A 114 -14.72 -0.59 9.73
N ALA A 115 -13.70 -1.43 9.64
CA ALA A 115 -12.46 -1.10 8.95
C ALA A 115 -12.31 -1.95 7.68
N PHE A 116 -11.76 -1.33 6.63
CA PHE A 116 -11.43 -1.99 5.38
C PHE A 116 -9.98 -1.68 4.97
N SER A 117 -9.23 -2.71 4.63
CA SER A 117 -7.83 -2.61 4.23
C SER A 117 -7.70 -2.56 2.71
N TYR A 118 -6.99 -1.56 2.18
CA TYR A 118 -6.62 -1.44 0.77
C TYR A 118 -5.33 -2.22 0.46
N TYR A 119 -5.23 -3.42 1.04
CA TYR A 119 -4.14 -4.37 0.86
C TYR A 119 -4.62 -5.76 1.26
N SER A 120 -4.02 -6.79 0.67
CA SER A 120 -4.31 -8.19 1.01
C SER A 120 -3.48 -8.68 2.20
N ARG A 121 -2.26 -8.16 2.35
CA ARG A 121 -1.30 -8.53 3.40
C ARG A 121 -0.45 -7.34 3.82
N LYS A 122 -0.06 -7.30 5.09
CA LYS A 122 0.90 -6.34 5.65
C LYS A 122 2.09 -7.12 6.17
N LEU A 123 3.28 -6.76 5.71
CA LEU A 123 4.52 -7.45 6.08
C LEU A 123 5.37 -6.58 6.98
N PRO A 124 5.72 -7.04 8.19
CA PRO A 124 6.63 -6.32 9.05
C PRO A 124 8.06 -6.49 8.50
N ILE A 125 8.64 -5.39 8.04
CA ILE A 125 10.06 -5.30 7.69
C ILE A 125 10.75 -4.50 8.79
N GLU A 126 11.82 -5.06 9.33
CA GLU A 126 12.59 -4.42 10.39
C GLU A 126 13.48 -3.34 9.79
N GLY A 127 13.49 -2.17 10.43
CA GLY A 127 14.32 -1.04 10.02
C GLY A 127 13.63 -0.03 9.11
N VAL A 128 14.41 0.93 8.62
CA VAL A 128 13.93 2.04 7.80
C VAL A 128 14.04 1.64 6.33
N ILE A 129 12.91 1.41 5.68
CA ILE A 129 12.86 1.10 4.24
C ILE A 129 13.40 2.32 3.46
N MET A 130 14.44 2.08 2.67
CA MET A 130 15.08 3.11 1.83
C MET A 130 14.58 3.03 0.39
N ASN A 131 14.42 1.81 -0.14
CA ASN A 131 13.97 1.57 -1.49
C ASN A 131 13.47 0.13 -1.64
N TYR A 132 12.70 -0.14 -2.69
CA TYR A 132 12.29 -1.49 -3.07
C TYR A 132 12.22 -1.62 -4.59
N VAL A 133 12.30 -2.87 -5.08
CA VAL A 133 12.12 -3.22 -6.48
C VAL A 133 11.40 -4.57 -6.59
N VAL A 134 10.50 -4.67 -7.56
CA VAL A 134 9.80 -5.93 -7.88
C VAL A 134 10.46 -6.54 -9.11
N THR A 135 10.69 -7.85 -9.09
CA THR A 135 11.24 -8.57 -10.24
C THR A 135 10.24 -8.52 -11.41
N ASN A 136 10.74 -8.50 -12.65
CA ASN A 136 9.88 -8.39 -13.85
C ASN A 136 8.87 -9.53 -13.99
N ASP A 137 9.15 -10.70 -13.39
CA ASP A 137 8.26 -11.86 -13.35
C ASP A 137 7.18 -11.76 -12.25
N ASN A 138 7.17 -10.68 -11.46
CA ASN A 138 6.29 -10.45 -10.30
C ASN A 138 6.34 -11.54 -9.22
N ASN A 139 7.43 -12.30 -9.15
CA ASN A 139 7.57 -13.35 -8.14
C ASN A 139 8.13 -12.84 -6.81
N TYR A 140 9.00 -11.83 -6.86
CA TYR A 140 9.71 -11.34 -5.68
C TYR A 140 9.70 -9.82 -5.56
N CYS A 141 9.57 -9.34 -4.33
CA CYS A 141 9.86 -7.97 -3.94
C CYS A 141 11.17 -7.93 -3.16
N TRP A 142 12.08 -7.07 -3.58
CA TRP A 142 13.35 -6.84 -2.94
C TRP A 142 13.33 -5.49 -2.25
N VAL A 143 13.62 -5.47 -0.95
CA VAL A 143 13.56 -4.25 -0.14
C VAL A 143 14.92 -4.00 0.47
N VAL A 144 15.41 -2.77 0.40
CA VAL A 144 16.62 -2.35 1.12
C VAL A 144 16.25 -1.48 2.30
N THR A 145 16.87 -1.76 3.44
CA THR A 145 16.66 -1.03 4.69
C THR A 145 17.94 -0.39 5.18
N SER A 146 17.81 0.72 5.88
CA SER A 146 18.83 1.24 6.76
C SER A 146 18.41 1.07 8.21
N ALA A 147 19.36 0.72 9.08
CA ALA A 147 19.12 0.40 10.50
C ALA A 147 18.05 -0.70 10.75
N PRO A 148 18.37 -1.99 10.50
CA PRO A 148 19.67 -2.50 10.08
C PRO A 148 19.90 -2.36 8.57
N ASN A 149 21.17 -2.37 8.17
CA ASN A 149 21.57 -2.35 6.76
C ASN A 149 21.35 -3.73 6.15
N GLN A 150 20.20 -3.92 5.50
CA GLN A 150 19.79 -5.23 5.00
C GLN A 150 19.12 -5.14 3.64
N ILE A 151 19.14 -6.27 2.93
CA ILE A 151 18.28 -6.55 1.79
C ILE A 151 17.35 -7.69 2.14
N TYR A 152 16.06 -7.50 1.91
CA TYR A 152 15.03 -8.53 2.04
C TYR A 152 14.64 -9.02 0.65
N CYS A 153 14.53 -10.32 0.46
CA CYS A 153 13.83 -10.94 -0.66
C CYS A 153 12.52 -11.51 -0.14
N ILE A 154 11.40 -11.05 -0.67
CA ILE A 154 10.05 -11.41 -0.21
C ILE A 154 9.31 -12.05 -1.38
N GLY A 155 8.72 -13.23 -1.18
CA GLY A 155 7.82 -13.84 -2.16
C GLY A 155 6.51 -13.07 -2.24
N LEU A 156 6.07 -12.72 -3.46
CA LEU A 156 4.80 -11.99 -3.64
C LEU A 156 3.58 -12.91 -3.57
N GLU A 157 3.69 -14.16 -4.01
CA GLU A 157 2.64 -15.18 -3.85
C GLU A 157 2.67 -15.80 -2.44
N ASP A 158 3.85 -16.27 -2.02
CA ASP A 158 4.10 -16.77 -0.66
C ASP A 158 4.93 -15.77 0.15
N THR A 159 4.24 -14.89 0.87
CA THR A 159 4.88 -13.89 1.72
C THR A 159 5.54 -14.47 2.98
N ASN A 160 5.46 -15.78 3.23
CA ASN A 160 6.26 -16.43 4.28
C ASN A 160 7.70 -16.67 3.81
N TYR A 161 7.93 -16.69 2.50
CA TYR A 161 9.27 -16.74 1.95
C TYR A 161 9.95 -15.38 2.12
N ILE A 162 10.86 -15.31 3.09
CA ILE A 162 11.68 -14.13 3.37
C ILE A 162 13.14 -14.57 3.50
N ARG A 163 14.02 -14.04 2.65
CA ARG A 163 15.48 -14.10 2.86
C ARG A 163 16.01 -12.74 3.25
N LYS A 164 17.04 -12.73 4.09
CA LYS A 164 17.71 -11.50 4.53
C LYS A 164 19.20 -11.59 4.21
N TYR A 165 19.75 -10.49 3.71
CA TYR A 165 21.17 -10.33 3.43
C TYR A 165 21.68 -9.10 4.16
N SER A 166 22.66 -9.29 5.05
CA SER A 166 23.29 -8.18 5.77
C SER A 166 24.28 -7.46 4.87
N LEU A 167 24.25 -6.13 4.91
CA LEU A 167 25.22 -5.28 4.22
C LEU A 167 26.16 -4.63 5.23
N ASN A 168 27.43 -4.51 4.86
CA ASN A 168 28.45 -3.80 5.64
C ASN A 168 28.50 -2.29 5.35
N PHE A 169 27.59 -1.78 4.52
CA PHE A 169 27.39 -0.37 4.21
C PHE A 169 25.90 -0.01 4.30
N LYS A 170 25.56 1.28 4.36
CA LYS A 170 24.17 1.74 4.49
C LYS A 170 23.54 1.86 3.09
N PRO A 171 22.65 0.95 2.66
CA PRO A 171 22.06 1.05 1.32
C PRO A 171 21.09 2.24 1.23
N ALA A 172 20.96 2.81 0.03
CA ALA A 172 19.92 3.79 -0.29
C ALA A 172 18.99 3.31 -1.40
N LYS A 173 19.54 2.73 -2.47
CA LYS A 173 18.78 2.27 -3.63
C LYS A 173 19.26 0.89 -4.05
N ILE A 174 18.34 0.08 -4.56
CA ILE A 174 18.64 -1.16 -5.28
C ILE A 174 18.00 -1.11 -6.66
N VAL A 175 18.71 -1.62 -7.65
CA VAL A 175 18.26 -1.64 -9.04
C VAL A 175 18.58 -3.00 -9.62
N ILE A 176 17.64 -3.56 -10.39
CA ILE A 176 17.88 -4.79 -11.15
C ILE A 176 18.37 -4.39 -12.53
N ASN A 177 19.52 -4.91 -12.95
CA ASN A 177 19.91 -4.80 -14.35
C ASN A 177 19.26 -5.96 -15.13
N PRO A 178 18.28 -5.70 -16.00
CA PRO A 178 17.58 -6.74 -16.75
C PRO A 178 18.46 -7.48 -17.76
N TYR A 179 19.62 -6.93 -18.14
CA TYR A 179 20.54 -7.59 -19.08
C TYR A 179 21.31 -8.75 -18.43
N ASN A 180 21.86 -8.54 -17.24
CA ASN A 180 22.71 -9.54 -16.56
C ASN A 180 22.07 -10.14 -15.29
N GLN A 181 20.85 -9.71 -14.93
CA GLN A 181 20.10 -10.17 -13.76
C GLN A 181 20.80 -9.95 -12.42
N LYS A 182 21.75 -9.01 -12.34
CA LYS A 182 22.42 -8.63 -11.10
C LYS A 182 21.77 -7.41 -10.46
N PHE A 183 21.98 -7.25 -9.15
CA PHE A 183 21.57 -6.04 -8.46
C PHE A 183 22.72 -5.05 -8.38
N TYR A 184 22.39 -3.79 -8.62
CA TYR A 184 23.27 -2.65 -8.43
C TYR A 184 22.72 -1.87 -7.24
N ILE A 185 23.54 -1.75 -6.19
CA ILE A 185 23.14 -1.17 -4.92
C ILE A 185 23.93 0.11 -4.71
N LEU A 186 23.21 1.19 -4.42
CA LEU A 186 23.79 2.49 -4.09
C LEU A 186 23.91 2.65 -2.58
N ASN A 187 24.98 3.30 -2.16
CA ASN A 187 25.19 3.68 -0.77
C ASN A 187 24.37 4.93 -0.42
N TYR A 188 24.07 5.12 0.86
CA TYR A 188 23.46 6.34 1.34
C TYR A 188 24.42 7.52 1.13
N PRO A 189 24.02 8.57 0.38
CA PRO A 189 24.96 9.58 -0.11
C PRO A 189 25.39 10.59 0.97
N PHE A 190 24.87 10.46 2.19
CA PHE A 190 25.22 11.33 3.32
C PHE A 190 25.96 10.54 4.40
N TYR A 191 27.06 11.10 4.91
CA TYR A 191 27.82 10.59 6.05
C TYR A 191 28.55 9.25 5.83
N THR A 192 28.86 8.90 4.58
CA THR A 192 29.71 7.73 4.26
C THR A 192 30.89 8.16 3.40
N THR A 193 31.99 7.39 3.42
CA THR A 193 33.18 7.65 2.60
C THR A 193 33.09 7.02 1.21
N ASP A 194 32.14 6.10 1.03
CA ASP A 194 31.99 5.24 -0.15
C ASP A 194 30.76 5.68 -0.98
N ILE A 195 30.51 6.99 -1.04
CA ILE A 195 29.36 7.59 -1.74
C ILE A 195 29.52 7.60 -3.25
N ASP A 196 30.74 7.39 -3.74
CA ASP A 196 31.11 7.26 -5.15
C ASP A 196 31.04 5.81 -5.64
N LYS A 197 30.57 4.86 -4.81
CA LYS A 197 30.59 3.43 -5.13
C LYS A 197 29.22 2.87 -5.49
N VAL A 198 29.23 1.94 -6.42
CA VAL A 198 28.10 1.06 -6.76
C VAL A 198 28.51 -0.38 -6.50
N TYR A 199 27.70 -1.11 -5.74
CA TYR A 199 27.96 -2.50 -5.38
C TYR A 199 27.12 -3.43 -6.27
N ILE A 200 27.75 -4.41 -6.89
CA ILE A 200 27.08 -5.42 -7.70
C ILE A 200 26.89 -6.68 -6.87
N MET A 201 25.64 -7.08 -6.67
CA MET A 201 25.27 -8.28 -5.93
C MET A 201 24.66 -9.33 -6.86
N ASN A 202 25.02 -10.58 -6.63
CA ASN A 202 24.32 -11.71 -7.20
C ASN A 202 23.07 -12.04 -6.37
N PRO A 203 21.86 -11.91 -6.93
CA PRO A 203 20.64 -12.13 -6.15
C PRO A 203 20.45 -13.58 -5.71
N ALA A 204 21.08 -14.56 -6.37
CA ALA A 204 20.90 -15.97 -6.03
C ALA A 204 21.48 -16.32 -4.65
N ASN A 205 22.64 -15.72 -4.31
CA ASN A 205 23.39 -16.02 -3.09
C ASN A 205 23.59 -14.79 -2.18
N GLY A 206 23.26 -13.58 -2.64
CA GLY A 206 23.41 -12.33 -1.90
C GLY A 206 24.85 -11.84 -1.74
N ILE A 207 25.79 -12.39 -2.51
CA ILE A 207 27.21 -12.01 -2.44
C ILE A 207 27.43 -10.75 -3.28
N ILE A 208 28.12 -9.77 -2.72
CA ILE A 208 28.68 -8.64 -3.48
C ILE A 208 29.86 -9.17 -4.29
N GLU A 209 29.68 -9.28 -5.61
CA GLU A 209 30.69 -9.82 -6.52
C GLU A 209 31.69 -8.77 -6.99
N LYS A 210 31.27 -7.50 -7.03
CA LYS A 210 32.08 -6.40 -7.57
C LYS A 210 31.67 -5.07 -6.95
N THR A 211 32.65 -4.19 -6.79
CA THR A 211 32.44 -2.80 -6.40
C THR A 211 33.01 -1.90 -7.49
N ILE A 212 32.22 -0.93 -7.93
CA ILE A 212 32.61 0.03 -8.95
C ILE A 212 32.75 1.38 -8.28
N ALA A 213 33.95 1.95 -8.31
CA ALA A 213 34.15 3.36 -7.99
C ALA A 213 33.84 4.19 -9.23
N ILE A 214 32.95 5.17 -9.11
CA ILE A 214 32.66 6.10 -10.20
C ILE A 214 33.84 7.06 -10.34
N PRO A 215 34.52 7.11 -11.49
CA PRO A 215 35.64 8.01 -11.66
C PRO A 215 35.19 9.46 -11.73
N HIS A 216 36.02 10.35 -11.19
CA HIS A 216 35.95 11.77 -11.49
C HIS A 216 36.21 11.99 -12.98
N ASP A 217 35.45 12.89 -13.59
CA ASP A 217 35.70 13.43 -14.92
C ASP A 217 36.28 14.86 -14.83
N GLN A 218 36.65 15.42 -15.99
CA GLN A 218 37.27 16.75 -16.08
C GLN A 218 36.36 17.91 -15.62
N TYR A 219 35.06 17.68 -15.48
CA TYR A 219 34.07 18.67 -15.05
C TYR A 219 33.73 18.54 -13.55
N ASP A 220 34.13 17.44 -12.92
CA ASP A 220 34.00 17.26 -11.49
C ASP A 220 35.05 18.11 -10.76
N ASN A 221 34.67 18.70 -9.62
CA ASN A 221 35.64 19.42 -8.79
C ASN A 221 36.48 18.40 -8.00
N PRO A 222 37.81 18.36 -8.16
CA PRO A 222 38.67 17.39 -7.49
C PRO A 222 38.74 17.56 -5.97
N LEU A 223 38.26 18.69 -5.43
CA LEU A 223 38.24 18.98 -3.99
C LEU A 223 36.97 18.48 -3.29
N HIS A 224 35.99 17.94 -4.02
CA HIS A 224 34.72 17.48 -3.45
C HIS A 224 34.47 16.01 -3.76
N HIS A 225 33.84 15.31 -2.83
CA HIS A 225 33.42 13.94 -3.05
C HIS A 225 32.31 13.85 -4.10
N LEU A 226 32.47 12.92 -5.05
CA LEU A 226 31.46 12.55 -6.02
C LEU A 226 30.46 11.59 -5.37
N ALA A 227 29.18 11.93 -5.35
CA ALA A 227 28.12 11.05 -4.83
C ALA A 227 27.29 10.46 -5.97
N VAL A 228 26.94 9.18 -5.88
CA VAL A 228 25.96 8.54 -6.76
C VAL A 228 24.57 8.70 -6.15
N TYR A 229 23.71 9.45 -6.84
CA TYR A 229 22.35 9.72 -6.38
C TYR A 229 21.35 8.72 -6.91
N ASP A 230 21.51 8.37 -8.17
CA ASP A 230 20.54 7.53 -8.85
C ASP A 230 21.19 6.64 -9.90
N LEU A 231 20.54 5.52 -10.18
CA LEU A 231 20.91 4.55 -11.18
C LEU A 231 19.64 3.88 -11.70
N ASP A 232 19.55 3.69 -13.00
CA ASP A 232 18.56 2.80 -13.60
C ASP A 232 19.12 2.14 -14.87
N PHE A 233 18.58 0.98 -15.24
CA PHE A 233 19.07 0.18 -16.38
C PHE A 233 18.00 -0.03 -17.46
N GLY A 234 18.43 0.07 -18.71
CA GLY A 234 17.69 -0.47 -19.85
C GLY A 234 17.95 -1.97 -20.06
N TYR A 235 17.06 -2.62 -20.81
CA TYR A 235 17.19 -4.02 -21.25
C TYR A 235 18.44 -4.33 -22.07
N ASN A 236 19.08 -3.29 -22.62
CA ASN A 236 20.29 -3.39 -23.42
C ASN A 236 21.58 -3.34 -22.60
N GLY A 237 21.50 -3.35 -21.26
CA GLY A 237 22.66 -3.39 -20.38
C GLY A 237 23.36 -2.05 -20.16
N TYR A 238 22.84 -0.96 -20.73
CA TYR A 238 23.25 0.39 -20.38
C TYR A 238 22.46 0.87 -19.15
N GLY A 239 23.19 1.32 -18.14
CA GLY A 239 22.66 2.02 -16.99
C GLY A 239 22.92 3.52 -17.09
N VAL A 240 21.94 4.34 -16.75
CA VAL A 240 22.14 5.78 -16.56
C VAL A 240 22.43 6.00 -15.08
N VAL A 241 23.60 6.57 -14.78
CA VAL A 241 24.04 6.91 -13.44
C VAL A 241 23.96 8.42 -13.28
N VAL A 242 23.22 8.87 -12.26
CA VAL A 242 23.19 10.28 -11.87
C VAL A 242 24.15 10.46 -10.70
N THR A 243 25.15 11.31 -10.88
CA THR A 243 26.04 11.71 -9.80
C THR A 243 25.96 13.21 -9.55
N GLY A 244 26.50 13.64 -8.42
CA GLY A 244 26.70 15.06 -8.17
C GLY A 244 27.40 15.29 -6.85
N LYS A 245 27.26 16.52 -6.34
CA LYS A 245 27.82 16.93 -5.06
C LYS A 245 26.74 16.85 -3.98
N VAL A 246 27.11 16.41 -2.78
CA VAL A 246 26.21 16.22 -1.62
C VAL A 246 25.53 17.51 -1.15
N VAL A 247 26.20 18.68 -1.30
CA VAL A 247 25.79 19.92 -0.62
C VAL A 247 25.27 20.97 -1.59
N TYR A 248 25.96 21.21 -2.71
CA TYR A 248 25.54 22.12 -3.79
C TYR A 248 26.28 21.73 -5.08
N GLY A 249 25.56 21.49 -6.18
CA GLY A 249 26.20 21.28 -7.48
C GLY A 249 25.29 20.72 -8.57
N ASN A 250 25.74 20.89 -9.81
CA ASN A 250 25.09 20.29 -10.98
C ASN A 250 25.12 18.77 -10.86
N THR A 251 24.03 18.14 -11.31
CA THR A 251 24.01 16.69 -11.47
C THR A 251 24.56 16.31 -12.84
N ARG A 252 25.24 15.18 -12.89
CA ARG A 252 26.01 14.71 -14.04
C ARG A 252 25.51 13.33 -14.41
N TRP A 253 25.19 13.16 -15.68
CA TRP A 253 24.71 11.89 -16.22
C TRP A 253 25.91 11.12 -16.78
N ARG A 254 26.08 9.89 -16.32
CA ARG A 254 27.08 8.93 -16.81
C ARG A 254 26.36 7.68 -17.32
N ILE A 255 27.01 6.95 -18.20
CA ILE A 255 26.55 5.65 -18.67
C ILE A 255 27.43 4.57 -18.04
N LEU A 256 26.82 3.60 -17.37
CA LEU A 256 27.45 2.36 -16.94
C LEU A 256 27.07 1.26 -17.94
N ASP A 257 28.05 0.71 -18.66
CA ASP A 257 27.83 -0.36 -19.63
C ASP A 257 28.20 -1.72 -19.04
N SER A 258 27.17 -2.43 -18.58
CA SER A 258 27.33 -3.75 -17.97
C SER A 258 27.79 -4.84 -18.94
N ARG A 259 27.67 -4.61 -20.25
CA ARG A 259 28.10 -5.57 -21.28
C ARG A 259 29.61 -5.57 -21.44
N PHE A 260 30.25 -4.47 -21.08
CA PHE A 260 31.68 -4.28 -21.20
C PHE A 260 32.33 -4.13 -19.82
N ASN A 261 32.11 -5.13 -18.95
CA ASN A 261 32.70 -5.19 -17.61
C ASN A 261 32.38 -3.94 -16.75
N ASP A 262 31.16 -3.43 -16.88
CA ASP A 262 30.66 -2.27 -16.13
C ASP A 262 31.50 -0.98 -16.31
N THR A 263 32.07 -0.78 -17.50
CA THR A 263 32.77 0.47 -17.82
C THR A 263 31.86 1.68 -17.74
N ILE A 264 32.41 2.81 -17.31
CA ILE A 264 31.69 4.06 -17.15
C ILE A 264 32.15 5.08 -18.18
N TYR A 265 31.18 5.74 -18.79
CA TYR A 265 31.38 6.83 -19.74
C TYR A 265 30.70 8.09 -19.21
N ALA A 266 31.43 9.20 -19.16
CA ALA A 266 30.85 10.50 -18.84
C ALA A 266 30.33 11.19 -20.09
N HIS A 267 29.11 11.73 -20.02
CA HIS A 267 28.60 12.59 -21.09
C HIS A 267 29.24 14.00 -21.04
N PRO A 268 29.29 14.70 -22.18
CA PRO A 268 29.72 16.10 -22.23
C PRO A 268 28.88 17.02 -21.33
N ASP A 269 29.46 18.15 -20.91
CA ASP A 269 28.88 19.03 -19.88
C ASP A 269 27.57 19.73 -20.23
N TRP A 270 27.28 19.91 -21.51
CA TRP A 270 26.00 20.47 -21.95
C TRP A 270 24.80 19.52 -21.75
N ILE A 271 25.04 18.25 -21.39
CA ILE A 271 24.00 17.27 -21.01
C ILE A 271 23.74 17.29 -19.48
N SER A 272 24.47 18.12 -18.71
CA SER A 272 24.25 18.24 -17.27
C SER A 272 22.93 18.95 -16.93
N SER A 273 22.28 18.52 -15.85
CA SER A 273 21.10 19.18 -15.31
C SER A 273 21.54 20.23 -14.28
N ILE A 274 21.16 21.49 -14.54
CA ILE A 274 21.42 22.64 -13.67
C ILE A 274 20.50 22.64 -12.43
N ASN A 275 19.46 21.79 -12.43
CA ASN A 275 18.48 21.71 -11.35
C ASN A 275 18.55 20.34 -10.67
N GLY A 276 19.54 20.16 -9.80
CA GLY A 276 19.54 19.10 -8.77
C GLY A 276 18.54 19.44 -7.66
N GLY A 277 17.26 19.58 -8.01
CA GLY A 277 16.19 19.61 -7.01
C GLY A 277 15.97 18.20 -6.51
N PHE A 278 16.17 17.98 -5.21
CA PHE A 278 15.89 16.71 -4.54
C PHE A 278 14.44 16.28 -4.82
N ALA A 279 14.25 15.24 -5.63
CA ALA A 279 13.02 14.48 -5.64
C ALA A 279 13.22 13.33 -4.65
N PHE A 280 12.74 13.53 -3.42
CA PHE A 280 12.55 12.46 -2.44
C PHE A 280 11.22 11.75 -2.71
#